data_AF-A0A7C6KQ46-F1
#
_entry.id   AF-A0A7C6KQ46-F1
#
_cell.length_a   1.000
_cell.length_b   1.000
_cell.length_c   1.000
_cell.angle_alpha   90.00
_cell.angle_beta   90.00
_cell.angle_gamma   90.00
#
_symmetry.space_group_name_H-M   'P 1'
#
loop_
_entity.id
_entity.type
_entity.pdbx_description
1 polymer ?
#
loop_
_entity_poly.entity_id
_entity_poly.type
_entity_poly.pdbx_seq_one_letter_code
_entity_poly.pdbx_strand_id
1 'polypeptide(L)'
;MAWQTPKTNWMAIDVPLPNDFNRIEGNIDDLHMRFDPTTGHKHTGAAGDGPKLASGDITYSSAVSGFTPADVKAALDALAGVRIVEMGSNANGNYVRWENGLQICWKEFSSTGFSAETSGTIQSLTYYERRVTWTYPASFVLAPSVTFNGDVNGSGPEVFAHWSKTPSSVALITVYLYPNGIVTVASAIAIGRWK
;
A
#
# COMPACT_ATOMS: atom_id res chain seq x y z
N MET A 1 -4.99 -57.65 -26.18
CA MET A 1 -6.13 -58.50 -25.77
C MET A 1 -7.38 -57.62 -25.69
N ALA A 2 -8.58 -58.15 -25.97
CA ALA A 2 -9.80 -57.34 -25.98
C ALA A 2 -10.34 -57.13 -24.55
N TRP A 3 -10.77 -55.91 -24.24
CA TRP A 3 -11.36 -55.54 -22.95
C TRP A 3 -12.64 -56.35 -22.72
N GLN A 4 -12.83 -56.86 -21.50
CA GLN A 4 -14.04 -57.59 -21.11
C GLN A 4 -14.72 -56.88 -19.94
N THR A 5 -16.05 -56.88 -19.94
CA THR A 5 -16.85 -56.24 -18.90
C THR A 5 -16.53 -56.81 -17.51
N PRO A 6 -16.25 -55.95 -16.51
CA PRO A 6 -16.09 -56.31 -15.11
C PRO A 6 -17.17 -57.27 -14.57
N LYS A 7 -16.73 -58.35 -13.89
CA LYS A 7 -17.63 -59.09 -12.98
C LYS A 7 -17.75 -58.30 -11.69
N THR A 8 -18.94 -57.79 -11.40
CA THR A 8 -19.23 -56.93 -10.23
C THR A 8 -19.98 -57.66 -9.11
N ASN A 9 -20.32 -58.95 -9.30
CA ASN A 9 -21.16 -59.76 -8.42
C ASN A 9 -20.42 -60.99 -7.86
N TRP A 10 -19.21 -60.79 -7.33
CA TRP A 10 -18.42 -61.85 -6.70
C TRP A 10 -19.10 -62.43 -5.46
N MET A 11 -19.19 -63.75 -5.38
CA MET A 11 -19.73 -64.51 -4.24
C MET A 11 -18.63 -65.33 -3.56
N ALA A 12 -18.81 -65.67 -2.28
CA ALA A 12 -17.82 -66.42 -1.49
C ALA A 12 -17.51 -67.86 -2.00
N ILE A 13 -18.27 -68.36 -2.98
CA ILE A 13 -18.07 -69.67 -3.63
C ILE A 13 -17.35 -69.55 -4.99
N ASP A 14 -17.15 -68.33 -5.51
CA ASP A 14 -16.43 -68.12 -6.77
C ASP A 14 -14.94 -68.42 -6.58
N VAL A 15 -14.35 -69.19 -7.50
CA VAL A 15 -12.91 -69.44 -7.59
C VAL A 15 -12.35 -68.68 -8.80
N PRO A 16 -11.34 -67.80 -8.63
CA PRO A 16 -10.75 -67.07 -9.75
C PRO A 16 -10.13 -67.99 -10.80
N LEU A 17 -10.56 -67.86 -12.06
CA LEU A 17 -10.02 -68.61 -13.19
C LEU A 17 -9.01 -67.76 -14.00
N PRO A 18 -8.15 -68.37 -14.84
CA PRO A 18 -7.12 -67.64 -15.62
C PRO A 18 -7.64 -66.48 -16.47
N ASN A 19 -8.90 -66.52 -16.91
CA ASN A 19 -9.57 -65.47 -17.67
C ASN A 19 -10.18 -64.35 -16.80
N ASP A 20 -10.37 -64.57 -15.50
CA ASP A 20 -10.84 -63.56 -14.57
C ASP A 20 -9.73 -62.59 -14.13
N PHE A 21 -8.46 -63.00 -14.19
CA PHE A 21 -7.33 -62.11 -13.91
C PHE A 21 -7.33 -60.88 -14.84
N ASN A 22 -7.58 -61.07 -16.15
CA ASN A 22 -7.74 -59.96 -17.11
C ASN A 22 -8.91 -59.01 -16.76
N ARG A 23 -9.92 -59.47 -16.02
CA ARG A 23 -11.06 -58.66 -15.54
C ARG A 23 -10.75 -57.98 -14.22
N ILE A 24 -9.97 -58.62 -13.36
CA ILE A 24 -9.48 -58.06 -12.09
C ILE A 24 -8.44 -56.95 -12.37
N GLU A 25 -7.53 -57.17 -13.32
CA GLU A 25 -6.61 -56.13 -13.83
C GLU A 25 -7.39 -54.96 -14.45
N GLY A 26 -8.39 -55.26 -15.30
CA GLY A 26 -9.30 -54.23 -15.83
C GLY A 26 -10.05 -53.43 -14.75
N ASN A 27 -10.41 -54.06 -13.62
CA ASN A 27 -11.00 -53.37 -12.47
C ASN A 27 -10.00 -52.50 -11.70
N ILE A 28 -8.74 -52.93 -11.61
CA ILE A 28 -7.65 -52.17 -10.96
C ILE A 28 -7.31 -50.94 -11.82
N ASP A 29 -7.23 -51.09 -13.14
CA ASP A 29 -7.02 -49.97 -14.07
C ASP A 29 -8.21 -49.01 -14.09
N ASP A 30 -9.46 -49.51 -14.07
CA ASP A 30 -10.65 -48.67 -13.95
C ASP A 30 -10.70 -47.92 -12.60
N LEU A 31 -10.26 -48.53 -11.50
CA LEU A 31 -10.07 -47.83 -10.21
C LEU A 31 -8.95 -46.79 -10.26
N HIS A 32 -7.83 -47.08 -10.94
CA HIS A 32 -6.76 -46.10 -11.19
C HIS A 32 -7.18 -44.98 -12.15
N MET A 33 -8.20 -45.17 -13.00
CA MET A 33 -8.75 -44.11 -13.85
C MET A 33 -9.84 -43.30 -13.14
N ARG A 34 -10.69 -43.93 -12.31
CA ARG A 34 -11.76 -43.26 -11.54
C ARG A 34 -11.23 -42.33 -10.45
N PHE A 35 -9.98 -42.49 -10.04
CA PHE A 35 -9.22 -41.44 -9.35
C PHE A 35 -8.27 -40.74 -10.32
N ASP A 36 -8.53 -39.46 -10.59
CA ASP A 36 -7.66 -38.53 -11.30
C ASP A 36 -7.36 -37.35 -10.34
N PRO A 37 -6.12 -36.97 -9.98
CA PRO A 37 -5.90 -35.79 -9.11
C PRO A 37 -5.76 -34.38 -9.74
N THR A 38 -4.59 -34.01 -10.28
CA THR A 38 -4.16 -32.70 -10.83
C THR A 38 -5.22 -31.61 -11.11
N THR A 39 -5.79 -31.56 -12.33
CA THR A 39 -6.65 -30.46 -12.82
C THR A 39 -7.92 -30.88 -13.59
N GLY A 40 -7.98 -31.65 -14.70
CA GLY A 40 -7.03 -32.03 -15.74
C GLY A 40 -5.91 -32.97 -15.29
N HIS A 41 -6.08 -34.29 -15.40
CA HIS A 41 -5.48 -35.29 -14.50
C HIS A 41 -3.91 -35.29 -14.50
N LYS A 42 -3.12 -35.94 -13.62
CA LYS A 42 -3.28 -37.00 -12.59
C LYS A 42 -2.01 -37.00 -11.69
N HIS A 43 -2.05 -36.88 -10.34
CA HIS A 43 -0.87 -36.62 -9.43
C HIS A 43 0.41 -37.31 -9.94
N THR A 44 1.17 -36.58 -10.74
CA THR A 44 2.35 -37.03 -11.49
C THR A 44 3.58 -37.13 -10.59
N GLY A 45 3.48 -36.67 -9.34
CA GLY A 45 4.58 -36.55 -8.39
C GLY A 45 5.44 -35.30 -8.60
N ALA A 46 5.14 -34.47 -9.60
CA ALA A 46 5.87 -33.23 -9.85
C ALA A 46 5.51 -32.11 -8.87
N ALA A 47 6.47 -31.23 -8.56
CA ALA A 47 6.23 -30.07 -7.72
C ALA A 47 5.27 -29.08 -8.42
N GLY A 48 4.19 -28.69 -7.73
CA GLY A 48 3.13 -27.82 -8.27
C GLY A 48 1.88 -28.55 -8.75
N ASP A 49 1.83 -29.87 -8.61
CA ASP A 49 0.77 -30.72 -9.17
C ASP A 49 -0.42 -30.95 -8.22
N GLY A 50 -1.02 -29.84 -7.78
CA GLY A 50 -2.24 -29.82 -6.96
C GLY A 50 -3.36 -29.02 -7.61
N PRO A 51 -4.58 -29.04 -7.03
CA PRO A 51 -5.72 -28.28 -7.52
C PRO A 51 -5.36 -26.82 -7.81
N LYS A 52 -5.53 -26.39 -9.06
CA LYS A 52 -5.45 -24.98 -9.46
C LYS A 52 -6.72 -24.26 -9.02
N LEU A 53 -6.82 -24.00 -7.72
CA LEU A 53 -7.90 -23.22 -7.12
C LEU A 53 -7.86 -21.80 -7.69
N ALA A 54 -8.93 -21.38 -8.37
CA ALA A 54 -9.14 -19.98 -8.67
C ALA A 54 -9.50 -19.24 -7.37
N SER A 55 -9.40 -17.91 -7.39
CA SER A 55 -9.77 -17.06 -6.23
C SER A 55 -11.21 -17.27 -5.73
N GLY A 56 -12.10 -17.84 -6.54
CA GLY A 56 -13.49 -18.16 -6.17
C GLY A 56 -13.70 -19.57 -5.62
N ASP A 57 -12.77 -20.51 -5.85
CA ASP A 57 -12.88 -21.90 -5.40
C ASP A 57 -12.42 -22.08 -3.95
N ILE A 58 -11.62 -21.13 -3.45
CA ILE A 58 -11.18 -21.07 -2.06
C ILE A 58 -12.37 -20.69 -1.19
N THR A 59 -13.13 -21.70 -0.74
CA THR A 59 -14.13 -21.53 0.31
C THR A 59 -13.40 -21.11 1.59
N TYR A 60 -13.61 -19.87 2.03
CA TYR A 60 -13.06 -19.37 3.29
C TYR A 60 -13.49 -20.26 4.45
N SER A 61 -12.53 -20.93 5.09
CA SER A 61 -12.79 -21.74 6.27
C SER A 61 -13.09 -20.85 7.47
N SER A 62 -14.38 -20.64 7.76
CA SER A 62 -14.84 -19.94 8.97
C SER A 62 -14.59 -20.72 10.27
N ALA A 63 -13.93 -21.89 10.20
CA ALA A 63 -13.67 -22.75 11.35
C ALA A 63 -12.71 -22.14 12.39
N VAL A 64 -11.99 -21.07 12.06
CA VAL A 64 -11.06 -20.37 12.98
C VAL A 64 -11.49 -18.93 13.29
N SER A 65 -12.52 -18.41 12.63
CA SER A 65 -13.09 -17.09 12.95
C SER A 65 -14.51 -16.96 12.44
N GLY A 66 -15.43 -16.47 13.27
CA GLY A 66 -16.86 -16.26 12.96
C GLY A 66 -17.16 -15.10 12.01
N PHE A 67 -16.32 -14.92 10.99
CA PHE A 67 -16.52 -13.96 9.91
C PHE A 67 -17.14 -14.67 8.70
N THR A 68 -18.27 -14.14 8.25
CA THR A 68 -18.93 -14.52 7.00
C THR A 68 -18.24 -13.86 5.81
N PRO A 69 -18.52 -14.30 4.56
CA PRO A 69 -18.08 -13.59 3.36
C PRO A 69 -18.53 -12.11 3.32
N ALA A 70 -19.64 -11.76 3.97
CA ALA A 70 -20.09 -10.38 4.09
C ALA A 70 -19.18 -9.56 5.02
N ASP A 71 -18.69 -10.14 6.11
CA ASP A 71 -17.75 -9.48 7.03
C ASP A 71 -16.39 -9.24 6.35
N VAL A 72 -15.90 -10.24 5.59
CA VAL A 72 -14.66 -10.10 4.79
C VAL A 72 -14.82 -9.00 3.73
N LYS A 73 -15.98 -8.95 3.05
CA LYS A 73 -16.27 -7.88 2.09
C LYS A 73 -16.34 -6.51 2.77
N ALA A 74 -17.03 -6.40 3.91
CA ALA A 74 -17.15 -5.15 4.65
C ALA A 74 -15.78 -4.63 5.14
N ALA A 75 -14.90 -5.54 5.57
CA ALA A 75 -13.52 -5.20 5.93
C ALA A 75 -12.71 -4.70 4.71
N LEU A 76 -12.86 -5.32 3.54
CA LEU A 76 -12.20 -4.88 2.31
C LEU A 76 -12.76 -3.54 1.81
N ASP A 77 -14.08 -3.35 1.85
CA ASP A 77 -14.75 -2.09 1.51
C ASP A 77 -14.30 -0.95 2.45
N ALA A 78 -14.10 -1.23 3.76
CA ALA A 78 -13.59 -0.26 4.73
C ALA A 78 -12.12 0.13 4.49
N LEU A 79 -11.35 -0.72 3.79
CA LEU A 79 -9.98 -0.43 3.33
C LEU A 79 -9.94 0.21 1.93
N ALA A 80 -11.08 0.39 1.26
CA ALA A 80 -11.13 1.03 -0.04
C ALA A 80 -10.60 2.48 0.04
N GLY A 81 -9.64 2.83 -0.82
CA GLY A 81 -9.07 4.18 -0.84
C GLY A 81 -8.00 4.48 0.21
N VAL A 82 -7.76 3.60 1.20
CA VAL A 82 -6.67 3.77 2.20
C VAL A 82 -5.31 3.21 1.73
N ARG A 83 -5.27 2.57 0.55
CA ARG A 83 -4.01 2.10 -0.05
C ARG A 83 -3.11 3.27 -0.42
N ILE A 84 -1.85 3.23 0.02
CA ILE A 84 -0.79 4.10 -0.51
C ILE A 84 -0.50 3.67 -1.95
N VAL A 85 -0.61 4.61 -2.89
CA VAL A 85 -0.37 4.34 -4.33
C VAL A 85 1.02 4.78 -4.78
N GLU A 86 1.62 5.74 -4.09
CA GLU A 86 2.93 6.31 -4.43
C GLU A 86 3.53 6.95 -3.18
N MET A 87 4.84 6.81 -2.99
CA MET A 87 5.60 7.55 -1.98
C MET A 87 7.02 7.78 -2.51
N GLY A 88 7.65 8.88 -2.10
CA GLY A 88 8.98 9.20 -2.60
C GLY A 88 9.62 10.40 -1.90
N SER A 89 10.86 10.66 -2.30
CA SER A 89 11.69 11.74 -1.78
C SER A 89 12.53 12.34 -2.91
N ASN A 90 12.77 13.64 -2.84
CA ASN A 90 13.72 14.36 -3.69
C ASN A 90 14.27 15.58 -2.93
N ALA A 91 15.07 16.44 -3.59
CA ALA A 91 15.66 17.63 -2.95
C ALA A 91 14.61 18.59 -2.34
N ASN A 92 13.37 18.54 -2.83
CA ASN A 92 12.24 19.33 -2.34
C ASN A 92 11.51 18.68 -1.14
N GLY A 93 11.97 17.54 -0.63
CA GLY A 93 11.38 16.85 0.53
C GLY A 93 10.72 15.53 0.17
N ASN A 94 9.81 15.08 1.03
CA ASN A 94 9.14 13.77 0.95
C ASN A 94 7.65 13.93 0.63
N TYR A 95 7.05 12.89 0.05
CA TYR A 95 5.60 12.81 -0.15
C TYR A 95 5.06 11.39 -0.07
N VAL A 96 3.76 11.31 0.17
CA VAL A 96 2.95 10.08 0.07
C VAL A 96 1.57 10.42 -0.51
N ARG A 97 1.05 9.52 -1.34
CA ARG A 97 -0.25 9.60 -2.01
C ARG A 97 -1.10 8.38 -1.69
N TRP A 98 -2.37 8.62 -1.39
CA TRP A 98 -3.37 7.57 -1.18
C TRP A 98 -4.33 7.45 -2.35
N GLU A 99 -4.90 6.26 -2.54
CA GLU A 99 -5.86 5.94 -3.59
C GLU A 99 -7.11 6.83 -3.55
N ASN A 100 -7.53 7.31 -2.37
CA ASN A 100 -8.61 8.29 -2.20
C ASN A 100 -8.26 9.74 -2.65
N GLY A 101 -7.09 9.96 -3.24
CA GLY A 101 -6.65 11.27 -3.72
C GLY A 101 -5.95 12.14 -2.68
N LEU A 102 -5.87 11.74 -1.40
CA LEU A 102 -5.09 12.47 -0.39
C LEU A 102 -3.59 12.45 -0.74
N GLN A 103 -2.93 13.59 -0.59
CA GLN A 103 -1.48 13.73 -0.63
C GLN A 103 -0.99 14.48 0.61
N ILE A 104 0.11 14.01 1.18
CA ILE A 104 0.87 14.73 2.19
C ILE A 104 2.30 14.90 1.66
N CYS A 105 2.80 16.14 1.73
CA CYS A 105 4.21 16.47 1.48
C CYS A 105 4.81 17.05 2.76
N TRP A 106 6.10 16.79 3.02
CA TRP A 106 6.81 17.36 4.16
C TRP A 106 8.28 17.59 3.87
N LYS A 107 8.86 18.61 4.51
CA LYS A 107 10.28 18.96 4.39
C LYS A 107 10.81 19.54 5.70
N GLU A 108 11.97 19.04 6.11
CA GLU A 108 12.84 19.69 7.09
C GLU A 108 13.76 20.68 6.36
N PHE A 109 13.94 21.86 6.95
CA PHE A 109 14.84 22.91 6.49
C PHE A 109 15.98 23.05 7.50
N SER A 110 17.20 23.05 6.99
CA SER A 110 18.34 23.59 7.72
C SER A 110 18.43 25.10 7.49
N SER A 111 19.43 25.72 8.10
CA SER A 111 19.90 27.09 7.82
C SER A 111 20.07 27.41 6.33
N THR A 112 20.35 26.41 5.49
CA THR A 112 20.57 26.55 4.05
C THR A 112 19.25 26.63 3.27
N GLY A 113 19.05 27.72 2.53
CA GLY A 113 17.91 27.90 1.61
C GLY A 113 16.97 29.05 1.97
N PHE A 114 17.06 29.57 3.20
CA PHE A 114 16.46 30.86 3.54
C PHE A 114 17.24 32.02 2.90
N SER A 115 16.53 33.09 2.56
CA SER A 115 17.12 34.38 2.17
C SER A 115 18.08 34.90 3.25
N ALA A 116 18.91 35.87 2.88
CA ALA A 116 19.55 36.73 3.87
C ALA A 116 18.50 37.35 4.81
N GLU A 117 18.92 37.64 6.05
CA GLU A 117 18.11 38.44 6.98
C GLU A 117 17.88 39.83 6.40
N THR A 118 16.66 40.32 6.53
CA THR A 118 16.29 41.70 6.29
C THR A 118 15.49 42.21 7.48
N SER A 119 15.42 43.53 7.66
CA SER A 119 14.65 44.14 8.74
C SER A 119 13.75 45.26 8.22
N GLY A 120 12.70 45.55 8.98
CA GLY A 120 11.78 46.65 8.74
C GLY A 120 11.27 47.22 10.06
N THR A 121 10.65 48.39 10.01
CA THR A 121 10.05 49.04 11.19
C THR A 121 8.61 49.42 10.88
N ILE A 122 7.67 48.92 11.69
CA ILE A 122 6.23 49.23 11.60
C ILE A 122 5.78 49.70 12.97
N GLN A 123 5.12 50.87 13.07
CA GLN A 123 4.64 51.43 14.34
C GLN A 123 5.73 51.49 15.44
N SER A 124 6.95 51.88 15.04
CA SER A 124 8.16 51.90 15.89
C SER A 124 8.66 50.53 16.41
N LEU A 125 8.04 49.42 16.00
CA LEU A 125 8.54 48.07 16.24
C LEU A 125 9.44 47.64 15.08
N THR A 126 10.73 47.46 15.35
CA THR A 126 11.65 46.83 14.41
C THR A 126 11.49 45.32 14.46
N TYR A 127 11.30 44.71 13.29
CA TYR A 127 11.24 43.27 13.10
C TYR A 127 12.31 42.83 12.11
N TYR A 128 12.68 41.56 12.20
CA TYR A 128 13.62 40.87 11.33
C TYR A 128 12.87 39.74 10.65
N GLU A 129 13.19 39.48 9.38
CA GLU A 129 12.54 38.43 8.61
C GLU A 129 13.50 37.70 7.67
N ARG A 130 13.16 36.43 7.42
CA ARG A 130 13.79 35.58 6.41
C ARG A 130 12.73 34.81 5.65
N ARG A 131 12.94 34.63 4.35
CA ARG A 131 11.98 34.01 3.42
C ARG A 131 12.58 32.76 2.80
N VAL A 132 11.75 31.75 2.55
CA VAL A 132 12.09 30.59 1.71
C VAL A 132 10.89 30.24 0.84
N THR A 133 11.13 29.85 -0.41
CA THR A 133 10.07 29.26 -1.25
C THR A 133 10.26 27.74 -1.23
N TRP A 134 9.26 27.04 -0.72
CA TRP A 134 9.22 25.59 -0.77
C TRP A 134 8.42 25.14 -1.99
N THR A 135 9.12 24.71 -3.04
CA THR A 135 8.50 23.89 -4.09
C THR A 135 8.17 22.52 -3.49
N TYR A 136 6.97 22.01 -3.70
CA TYR A 136 6.61 20.69 -3.17
C TYR A 136 7.34 19.56 -3.92
N PRO A 137 7.66 18.44 -3.25
CA PRO A 137 8.28 17.29 -3.89
C PRO A 137 7.33 16.57 -4.87
N ALA A 138 6.01 16.73 -4.71
CA ALA A 138 4.98 16.35 -5.68
C ALA A 138 3.92 17.46 -5.74
N SER A 139 3.38 17.76 -6.93
CA SER A 139 2.32 18.77 -7.08
C SER A 139 0.96 18.27 -6.60
N PHE A 140 0.11 19.20 -6.17
CA PHE A 140 -1.30 19.03 -5.85
C PHE A 140 -2.19 19.49 -7.02
N VAL A 141 -3.49 19.24 -6.97
CA VAL A 141 -4.49 19.76 -7.93
C VAL A 141 -4.87 21.22 -7.60
N LEU A 142 -5.00 21.51 -6.32
CA LEU A 142 -5.30 22.85 -5.77
C LEU A 142 -4.28 23.19 -4.70
N ALA A 143 -4.17 24.47 -4.34
CA ALA A 143 -3.27 24.91 -3.28
C ALA A 143 -3.62 24.23 -1.94
N PRO A 144 -2.68 23.48 -1.31
CA PRO A 144 -2.96 22.65 -0.13
C PRO A 144 -3.14 23.49 1.14
N SER A 145 -3.59 22.84 2.21
CA SER A 145 -3.37 23.39 3.57
C SER A 145 -1.90 23.20 3.93
N VAL A 146 -1.28 24.20 4.58
CA VAL A 146 0.15 24.19 4.92
C VAL A 146 0.34 24.63 6.35
N THR A 147 1.17 23.91 7.09
CA THR A 147 1.71 24.32 8.40
C THR A 147 3.21 24.46 8.26
N PHE A 148 3.78 25.50 8.87
CA PHE A 148 5.21 25.79 8.91
C PHE A 148 5.59 26.23 10.32
N ASN A 149 6.63 25.66 10.89
CA ASN A 149 7.10 25.97 12.25
C ASN A 149 8.62 25.74 12.35
N GLY A 150 9.27 26.24 13.40
CA GLY A 150 10.71 26.11 13.59
C GLY A 150 11.24 26.85 14.80
N ASP A 151 12.55 27.10 14.80
CA ASP A 151 13.32 27.90 15.76
C ASP A 151 14.34 28.76 14.98
N VAL A 152 14.37 30.05 15.28
CA VAL A 152 15.44 30.98 14.92
C VAL A 152 16.33 31.16 16.15
N ASN A 153 17.56 30.65 16.08
CA ASN A 153 18.54 30.59 17.16
C ASN A 153 18.46 31.79 18.11
N GLY A 154 17.98 31.61 19.34
CA GLY A 154 17.82 32.73 20.26
C GLY A 154 16.94 32.43 21.45
N SER A 155 16.41 33.49 22.06
CA SER A 155 15.44 33.41 23.16
C SER A 155 14.55 34.64 23.10
N GLY A 156 13.57 34.61 22.20
CA GLY A 156 12.62 35.70 22.01
C GLY A 156 11.43 35.27 21.14
N PRO A 157 10.43 36.14 20.97
CA PRO A 157 9.24 35.83 20.20
C PRO A 157 9.55 35.74 18.71
N GLU A 158 9.00 34.70 18.08
CA GLU A 158 9.14 34.37 16.67
C GLU A 158 7.82 33.83 16.12
N VAL A 159 7.58 34.05 14.83
CA VAL A 159 6.36 33.63 14.12
C VAL A 159 6.74 33.04 12.78
N PHE A 160 6.36 31.78 12.56
CA PHE A 160 6.49 31.09 11.29
C PHE A 160 5.14 31.15 10.55
N ALA A 161 5.16 31.64 9.32
CA ALA A 161 3.96 31.90 8.54
C ALA A 161 4.15 31.62 7.04
N HIS A 162 3.03 31.64 6.32
CA HIS A 162 2.97 31.50 4.86
C HIS A 162 1.95 32.51 4.30
N TRP A 163 2.22 33.12 3.14
CA TRP A 163 1.34 34.16 2.58
C TRP A 163 0.99 33.98 1.10
N SER A 164 1.62 33.03 0.41
CA SER A 164 1.25 32.64 -0.95
C SER A 164 1.42 31.14 -1.13
N LYS A 165 0.38 30.48 -1.66
CA LYS A 165 0.35 29.04 -1.90
C LYS A 165 -0.23 28.74 -3.28
N THR A 166 0.45 27.87 -4.02
CA THR A 166 0.04 27.35 -5.31
C THR A 166 -0.10 25.82 -5.20
N PRO A 167 -0.54 25.10 -6.25
CA PRO A 167 -0.53 23.64 -6.24
C PRO A 167 0.89 23.04 -6.28
N SER A 168 1.93 23.80 -6.63
CA SER A 168 3.32 23.33 -6.77
C SER A 168 4.32 23.93 -5.77
N SER A 169 3.96 24.99 -5.05
CA SER A 169 4.86 25.67 -4.10
C SER A 169 4.14 26.52 -3.05
N VAL A 170 4.87 26.90 -2.00
CA VAL A 170 4.45 27.87 -0.97
C VAL A 170 5.60 28.81 -0.61
N ALA A 171 5.28 30.09 -0.40
CA ALA A 171 6.17 31.09 0.15
C ALA A 171 6.05 31.11 1.69
N LEU A 172 7.18 30.90 2.38
CA LEU A 172 7.31 30.73 3.82
C LEU A 172 8.21 31.83 4.40
N ILE A 173 7.85 32.34 5.58
CA ILE A 173 8.54 33.44 6.27
C ILE A 173 8.65 33.11 7.75
N THR A 174 9.79 33.46 8.34
CA THR A 174 9.91 33.64 9.78
C THR A 174 10.06 35.13 10.07
N VAL A 175 9.36 35.61 11.11
CA VAL A 175 9.40 36.99 11.61
C VAL A 175 9.70 36.96 13.10
N TYR A 176 10.68 37.74 13.54
CA TYR A 176 11.18 37.74 14.92
C TYR A 176 11.67 39.16 15.31
N LEU A 177 11.77 39.44 16.62
CA LEU A 177 11.95 40.80 17.16
C LEU A 177 13.38 41.14 17.61
N TYR A 178 14.37 40.38 17.17
CA TYR A 178 15.77 40.53 17.51
C TYR A 178 16.64 40.19 16.29
N PRO A 179 17.81 40.82 16.06
CA PRO A 179 18.68 40.42 14.95
C PRO A 179 19.21 39.01 15.22
N ASN A 180 19.08 38.08 14.28
CA ASN A 180 19.70 36.78 14.42
C ASN A 180 20.04 36.11 13.09
N GLY A 181 21.30 35.67 12.99
CA GLY A 181 21.93 35.44 11.70
C GLY A 181 21.40 34.27 10.89
N ILE A 182 20.70 33.30 11.49
CA ILE A 182 20.36 31.99 10.90
C ILE A 182 19.12 31.36 11.58
N VAL A 183 18.26 30.69 10.79
CA VAL A 183 17.23 29.75 11.29
C VAL A 183 17.90 28.42 11.66
N THR A 184 17.70 27.91 12.88
CA THR A 184 18.38 26.70 13.36
C THR A 184 17.77 25.44 12.75
N VAL A 185 16.45 25.33 12.89
CA VAL A 185 15.62 24.22 12.42
C VAL A 185 14.26 24.75 12.01
N ALA A 186 13.69 24.24 10.93
CA ALA A 186 12.28 24.48 10.61
C ALA A 186 11.70 23.30 9.84
N SER A 187 10.39 23.09 9.92
CA SER A 187 9.68 22.02 9.23
C SER A 187 8.38 22.55 8.62
N ALA A 188 8.02 22.01 7.46
CA ALA A 188 6.74 22.28 6.82
C ALA A 188 6.03 20.99 6.43
N ILE A 189 4.71 20.98 6.59
CA ILE A 189 3.79 19.94 6.12
C ILE A 189 2.75 20.61 5.21
N ALA A 190 2.48 20.00 4.07
CA ALA A 190 1.41 20.38 3.14
C ALA A 190 0.46 19.20 2.91
N ILE A 191 -0.85 19.43 3.07
CA ILE A 191 -1.91 18.41 2.97
C ILE A 191 -2.96 18.86 1.95
N GLY A 192 -3.25 18.02 0.97
CA GLY A 192 -4.16 18.36 -0.13
C GLY A 192 -4.55 17.16 -0.99
N ARG A 193 -4.96 17.43 -2.23
CA ARG A 193 -5.36 16.40 -3.21
C ARG A 193 -4.38 16.31 -4.39
N TRP A 194 -4.07 15.11 -4.85
CA TRP A 194 -3.23 14.87 -6.05
C TRP A 194 -4.04 14.48 -7.30
N LYS A 195 -5.32 14.18 -7.14
CA LYS A 195 -6.35 14.00 -8.17
C LYS A 195 -7.69 14.50 -7.64
#